data_AF-A0A9Q3H7W1-F1
#
_entry.id   AF-A0A9Q3H7W1-F1
#
_cell.length_a   1.000
_cell.length_b   1.000
_cell.length_c   1.000
_cell.angle_alpha   90.00
_cell.angle_beta   90.00
_cell.angle_gamma   90.00
#
_symmetry.space_group_name_H-M   'P 1'
#
loop_
_entity.id
_entity.type
_entity.pdbx_description
1 polymer ?
#
loop_
_entity_poly.entity_id
_entity_poly.type
_entity_poly.pdbx_seq_one_letter_code
_entity_poly.pdbx_strand_id
1 'polypeptide(L)'
;MTNDNILKDILEDFKEAQYRTQPTSKIKLNLIRILRKPTEAFSIGYKPLEKIKGHEIKLILDVERAYPLTIRRPPYPASLETRKEIKKHINELL
;
A
#
# COMPACT_ATOMS: atom_id res chain seq x y z
N MET A 1 32.29 -2.38 13.92
CA MET A 1 31.40 -2.85 14.99
C MET A 1 30.85 -4.19 14.54
N THR A 2 31.08 -5.26 15.30
CA THR A 2 30.59 -6.61 14.98
C THR A 2 29.07 -6.68 15.16
N ASN A 3 28.37 -7.45 14.33
CA ASN A 3 26.91 -7.60 14.40
C ASN A 3 26.40 -8.03 15.79
N ASP A 4 27.23 -8.74 16.54
CA ASP A 4 26.90 -9.18 17.91
C ASP A 4 26.79 -8.04 18.92
N ASN A 5 27.52 -6.94 18.72
CA ASN A 5 27.42 -5.78 19.60
C ASN A 5 26.11 -5.02 19.33
N ILE A 6 25.70 -4.91 18.07
CA ILE A 6 24.43 -4.28 17.69
C ILE A 6 23.24 -5.05 18.27
N LEU A 7 23.29 -6.39 18.22
CA LEU A 7 22.22 -7.22 18.81
C LEU A 7 22.15 -7.08 20.34
N LYS A 8 23.29 -6.93 21.01
CA LYS A 8 23.32 -6.69 22.46
C LYS A 8 22.71 -5.34 22.83
N ASP A 9 23.09 -4.28 22.14
CA ASP A 9 22.57 -2.93 22.38
C ASP A 9 21.04 -2.91 22.18
N ILE A 10 20.55 -3.51 21.10
CA ILE A 10 19.12 -3.65 20.84
C ILE A 10 18.42 -4.42 21.98
N LEU A 11 18.98 -5.55 22.41
CA LEU A 11 18.39 -6.34 23.50
C LEU A 11 18.38 -5.61 24.85
N GLU A 12 19.35 -4.74 25.09
CA GLU A 12 19.45 -3.92 26.29
C GLU A 12 18.39 -2.80 26.26
N ASP A 13 18.26 -2.10 25.14
CA ASP A 13 17.17 -1.15 24.88
C ASP A 13 15.79 -1.82 25.05
N PHE A 14 15.63 -3.06 24.57
CA PHE A 14 14.38 -3.81 24.72
C PHE A 14 14.06 -4.15 26.18
N LYS A 15 15.08 -4.43 27.00
CA LYS A 15 14.93 -4.72 28.43
C LYS A 15 14.62 -3.46 29.23
N GLU A 16 15.30 -2.35 28.95
CA GLU A 16 15.07 -1.06 29.60
C GLU A 16 13.64 -0.56 29.36
N ALA A 17 13.15 -0.70 28.13
CA ALA A 17 11.82 -0.27 27.75
C ALA A 17 10.68 -1.22 28.22
N GLN A 18 11.00 -2.30 28.93
CA GLN A 18 10.03 -3.28 29.47
C GLN A 18 9.02 -3.80 28.43
N TYR A 19 9.46 -4.03 27.19
CA TYR A 19 8.56 -4.52 26.15
C TYR A 19 8.05 -5.92 26.52
N ARG A 20 6.73 -6.08 26.55
CA ARG A 20 6.09 -7.40 26.72
C ARG A 20 5.92 -8.06 25.37
N THR A 21 6.26 -9.34 25.30
CA THR A 21 6.02 -10.19 24.11
C THR A 21 4.54 -10.39 23.80
N GLN A 22 3.67 -10.31 24.81
CA GLN A 22 2.22 -10.42 24.66
C GLN A 22 1.51 -9.20 25.29
N PRO A 23 0.73 -8.43 24.51
CA PRO A 23 0.05 -7.26 25.04
C PRO A 23 -1.16 -7.67 25.89
N THR A 24 -1.25 -7.12 27.11
CA THR A 24 -2.41 -7.27 27.99
C THR A 24 -3.65 -6.59 27.41
N SER A 25 -4.85 -7.01 27.83
CA SER A 25 -6.14 -6.42 27.40
C SER A 25 -6.18 -4.89 27.48
N LYS A 26 -5.64 -4.30 28.55
CA LYS A 26 -5.54 -2.85 28.74
C LYS A 26 -4.65 -2.16 27.68
N ILE A 27 -3.55 -2.80 27.30
CA ILE A 27 -2.61 -2.29 26.28
C ILE A 27 -3.28 -2.34 24.91
N LYS A 28 -3.95 -3.46 24.58
CA LYS A 28 -4.70 -3.60 23.33
C LYS A 28 -5.77 -2.51 23.18
N LEU A 29 -6.54 -2.23 24.23
CA LEU A 29 -7.53 -1.16 24.24
C LEU A 29 -6.91 0.22 24.02
N ASN A 30 -5.78 0.51 24.69
CA ASN A 30 -5.09 1.77 24.50
C ASN A 30 -4.51 1.91 23.08
N LEU A 31 -3.97 0.83 22.52
CA LEU A 31 -3.48 0.78 21.14
C LEU A 31 -4.62 1.05 20.14
N ILE A 32 -5.76 0.37 20.29
CA ILE A 32 -6.94 0.61 19.44
C ILE A 32 -7.38 2.08 19.54
N ARG A 33 -7.36 2.67 20.75
CA ARG A 33 -7.70 4.09 20.91
C ARG A 33 -6.73 5.01 20.16
N ILE A 34 -5.44 4.72 20.20
CA ILE A 34 -4.40 5.49 19.51
C ILE A 34 -4.55 5.33 17.99
N LEU A 35 -4.69 4.11 17.49
CA LEU A 35 -4.81 3.79 16.07
C LEU A 35 -6.14 4.26 15.47
N ARG A 36 -7.19 4.35 16.28
CA ARG A 36 -8.50 4.84 15.82
C ARG A 36 -8.47 6.34 15.49
N LYS A 37 -7.57 7.11 16.13
CA LYS A 37 -7.50 8.57 15.96
C LYS A 37 -7.09 8.97 14.53
N PRO A 38 -6.04 8.39 13.91
CA PRO A 38 -5.68 8.66 12.52
C PRO A 38 -6.20 7.55 11.58
N THR A 39 -7.48 7.17 11.68
CA THR A 39 -8.06 6.10 10.84
C THR A 39 -7.94 6.39 9.35
N GLU A 40 -8.02 7.65 8.96
CA GLU A 40 -7.89 8.10 7.57
C GLU A 40 -6.45 8.00 7.03
N ALA A 41 -5.44 7.90 7.90
CA ALA A 41 -4.05 7.72 7.49
C ALA A 41 -3.72 6.26 7.15
N PHE A 42 -4.59 5.31 7.52
CA PHE A 42 -4.41 3.90 7.23
C PHE A 42 -5.21 3.51 5.99
N SER A 43 -4.58 2.77 5.08
CA SER A 43 -5.29 2.10 3.99
C SER A 43 -6.08 0.92 4.55
N ILE A 44 -7.32 1.18 4.97
CA ILE A 44 -8.27 0.14 5.37
C ILE A 44 -8.91 -0.38 4.08
N GLY A 45 -8.97 -1.70 3.87
CA GLY A 45 -9.40 -2.30 2.60
C GLY A 45 -10.81 -1.93 2.09
N TYR A 46 -11.63 -1.28 2.92
CA TYR A 46 -12.98 -0.80 2.55
C TYR A 46 -13.00 0.65 2.05
N LYS A 47 -11.91 1.41 2.23
CA LYS A 47 -11.80 2.81 1.80
C LYS A 47 -10.62 2.94 0.82
N PRO A 48 -10.88 3.22 -0.47
CA PRO A 48 -9.81 3.41 -1.43
C PRO A 48 -8.98 4.65 -1.09
N LEU A 49 -7.73 4.68 -1.57
CA LEU A 49 -6.91 5.89 -1.51
C LEU A 49 -7.59 6.98 -2.35
N GLU A 50 -8.03 8.04 -1.69
CA GLU A 50 -8.67 9.15 -2.37
C GLU A 50 -7.65 9.97 -3.19
N LYS A 51 -8.15 10.70 -4.18
CA LYS A 51 -7.33 11.58 -5.01
C LYS A 51 -6.65 12.64 -4.13
N ILE A 52 -5.32 12.59 -4.08
CA ILE A 52 -4.53 13.64 -3.42
C ILE A 52 -4.68 14.93 -4.25
N LYS A 53 -5.31 15.95 -3.65
CA LYS A 53 -5.44 17.27 -4.30
C LYS A 53 -4.05 17.80 -4.68
N GLY A 54 -3.91 18.29 -5.92
CA GLY A 54 -2.67 18.88 -6.43
C GLY A 54 -1.67 17.89 -7.06
N HIS A 55 -1.92 16.58 -7.01
CA HIS A 55 -1.09 15.57 -7.70
C HIS A 55 -1.67 15.15 -9.07
N GLU A 56 -2.32 16.10 -9.75
CA GLU A 56 -2.84 15.84 -11.10
C GLU A 56 -1.70 15.86 -12.10
N ILE A 57 -1.57 14.78 -12.86
CA ILE A 57 -0.51 14.65 -13.86
C ILE A 57 -1.03 15.23 -15.18
N LYS A 58 -0.38 16.29 -15.66
CA LYS A 58 -0.60 16.82 -17.01
C LYS A 58 0.34 16.10 -17.97
N LEU A 59 -0.18 15.13 -18.72
CA LEU A 59 0.56 14.45 -19.78
C LEU A 59 0.49 15.30 -21.05
N ILE A 60 1.62 15.89 -21.45
CA ILE A 60 1.78 16.62 -22.73
C ILE A 60 2.58 15.72 -23.66
N LEU A 61 2.07 15.50 -24.87
CA LEU A 61 2.82 14.79 -25.89
C LEU A 61 3.70 15.79 -26.63
N ASP A 62 4.99 15.49 -26.74
CA ASP A 62 5.96 16.33 -27.47
C ASP A 62 5.81 16.22 -29.00
N VAL A 63 4.92 15.34 -29.46
CA VAL A 63 4.67 15.07 -30.87
C VAL A 63 3.18 15.20 -31.17
N GLU A 64 2.88 15.63 -32.38
CA GLU A 64 1.53 15.54 -32.93
C GLU A 64 1.13 14.06 -33.04
N ARG A 65 -0.18 13.79 -32.95
CA ARG A 65 -0.69 12.42 -33.08
C ARG A 65 -0.21 11.84 -34.40
N ALA A 66 0.52 10.72 -34.33
CA ALA A 66 0.95 10.01 -35.54
C ALA A 66 -0.26 9.79 -36.46
N TYR A 67 -0.13 10.21 -37.73
CA TYR A 67 -1.11 9.93 -38.76
C TYR A 67 -0.62 8.76 -39.64
N PRO A 68 -1.44 7.71 -39.87
CA PRO A 68 -2.76 7.50 -39.28
C PRO A 68 -2.67 7.22 -37.78
N LEU A 69 -3.72 7.62 -37.04
CA LEU A 69 -3.87 7.30 -35.61
C LEU A 69 -3.47 5.85 -35.42
N THR A 70 -2.35 5.62 -34.72
CA THR A 70 -1.70 4.32 -34.61
C THR A 70 -2.73 3.20 -34.52
N ILE A 71 -2.68 2.26 -35.49
CA ILE A 71 -3.55 1.09 -35.54
C ILE A 71 -3.54 0.47 -34.14
N ARG A 72 -4.65 0.61 -33.40
CA ARG A 72 -4.76 0.04 -32.07
C ARG A 72 -4.58 -1.46 -32.23
N ARG A 73 -3.42 -1.97 -31.83
CA ARG A 73 -3.20 -3.41 -31.81
C ARG A 73 -4.25 -4.00 -30.86
N PRO A 74 -4.97 -5.06 -31.27
CA PRO A 74 -5.85 -5.72 -30.33
C PRO A 74 -5.03 -6.17 -29.12
N PRO A 75 -5.58 -6.08 -27.90
CA PRO A 75 -4.89 -6.59 -26.73
C PRO A 75 -4.57 -8.08 -26.96
N TYR A 76 -3.38 -8.50 -26.52
CA TYR A 76 -2.97 -9.88 -26.65
C TYR A 76 -3.98 -10.80 -25.94
N PRO A 77 -4.35 -11.95 -26.53
CA PRO A 77 -5.31 -12.84 -25.91
C PRO A 77 -4.79 -13.40 -24.59
N ALA A 78 -5.41 -13.01 -23.49
CA ALA A 78 -5.20 -13.63 -22.19
C ALA A 78 -5.93 -14.98 -22.08
N SER A 79 -5.38 -15.91 -21.30
CA SER A 79 -6.02 -17.20 -21.00
C SER A 79 -7.35 -17.02 -20.24
N LEU A 80 -8.22 -18.03 -20.29
CA LEU A 80 -9.51 -17.97 -19.59
C LEU A 80 -9.35 -17.78 -18.08
N GLU A 81 -8.37 -18.44 -17.47
CA GLU A 81 -8.07 -18.31 -16.03
C GLU A 81 -7.57 -16.90 -15.70
N THR A 82 -6.61 -16.40 -16.49
CA THR A 82 -6.07 -15.05 -16.32
C THR A 82 -7.17 -14.00 -16.48
N ARG A 83 -8.07 -14.15 -17.46
CA ARG A 83 -9.22 -13.23 -17.63
C ARG A 83 -10.15 -13.23 -16.43
N LYS A 84 -10.44 -14.39 -15.83
CA LYS A 84 -11.31 -14.49 -14.64
C LYS A 84 -10.70 -13.76 -13.44
N GLU A 85 -9.42 -13.94 -13.18
CA GLU A 85 -8.74 -13.27 -12.07
C GLU A 85 -8.61 -11.76 -12.30
N ILE A 86 -8.22 -11.33 -13.50
CA ILE A 86 -8.16 -9.90 -13.85
C ILE A 86 -9.53 -9.24 -13.70
N LYS A 87 -10.61 -9.93 -14.11
CA LYS A 87 -11.98 -9.39 -14.03
C LYS A 87 -12.39 -9.06 -12.59
N LYS A 88 -11.94 -9.82 -11.57
CA LYS A 88 -12.22 -9.52 -10.16
C LYS A 88 -11.63 -8.15 -9.78
N HIS A 89 -10.37 -7.94 -10.10
CA HIS A 89 -9.64 -6.71 -9.76
C HIS A 89 -10.15 -5.50 -10.56
N ILE A 90 -10.55 -5.69 -11.81
CA ILE A 90 -11.18 -4.62 -12.60
C ILE A 90 -12.49 -4.15 -11.92
N ASN A 91 -13.31 -5.09 -11.44
CA ASN A 91 -14.56 -4.75 -10.77
C ASN A 91 -14.35 -4.03 -9.42
N GLU A 92 -13.19 -4.18 -8.77
CA GLU A 92 -12.85 -3.45 -7.55
C GLU A 92 -12.43 -2.00 -7.82
N LEU A 93 -12.02 -1.69 -9.07
CA LEU A 93 -11.52 -0.38 -9.47
C LEU A 93 -12.57 0.48 -10.20
N LEU A 94 -13.70 -0.11 -10.61
CA LEU A 94 -14.83 0.55 -11.28
C LEU A 94 -15.92 0.93 -10.28
#